data_AF-A0A7Y5WE16-F1
#
_entry.id   AF-A0A7Y5WE16-F1
#
_cell.length_a   1.000
_cell.length_b   1.000
_cell.length_c   1.000
_cell.angle_alpha   90.00
_cell.angle_beta   90.00
_cell.angle_gamma   90.00
#
_symmetry.space_group_name_H-M   'P 1'
#
loop_
_entity.id
_entity.type
_entity.pdbx_description
1 polymer ?
#
loop_
_entity_poly.entity_id
_entity_poly.type
_entity_poly.pdbx_seq_one_letter_code
_entity_poly.pdbx_strand_id
1 'polypeptide(L)'
;VFAAYAHPSAPWLETTTIGSEDALLDLDLEALGRGESPGLTPTDEPVFLVCTHGRHDTCCAELGRPAAAALAASHPEHAWEVSHIGGDRFAANLLVLPHGLYYGRVGDLDAPLLAARHLDGHLDLDRLRGRSGYPFPVQVAEVAVRRAAGETRDAAVRLLWQRREDDEWHASFDVSGSTYAARVRRGTGAREQLTCRAVRDNPVPTYEVVEVRSASSGAPASAPPSPASPRG
;
A
#
# COMPACT_ATOMS: atom_id res chain seq x y z
N VAL A 1 21.12 0.80 0.12
CA VAL A 1 20.11 0.48 1.16
C VAL A 1 19.07 1.56 1.15
N PHE A 2 17.80 1.18 1.21
CA PHE A 2 16.68 2.10 1.37
C PHE A 2 16.03 1.86 2.73
N ALA A 3 15.73 2.94 3.45
CA ALA A 3 14.95 2.93 4.68
C ALA A 3 13.68 3.75 4.43
N ALA A 4 12.51 3.15 4.65
CA ALA A 4 11.24 3.80 4.36
C ALA A 4 10.28 3.68 5.53
N TYR A 5 9.55 4.75 5.80
CA TYR A 5 8.41 4.75 6.72
C TYR A 5 7.13 5.00 5.93
N ALA A 6 6.34 3.95 5.74
CA ALA A 6 5.13 3.99 4.92
C ALA A 6 3.90 4.50 5.70
N HIS A 7 4.03 5.67 6.34
CA HIS A 7 2.93 6.27 7.08
C HIS A 7 1.91 6.94 6.14
N PRO A 8 0.59 6.74 6.32
CA PRO A 8 -0.39 7.25 5.38
C PRO A 8 -0.46 8.78 5.21
N SER A 9 0.05 9.56 6.16
CA SER A 9 0.02 11.02 6.11
C SER A 9 1.39 11.69 6.08
N ALA A 10 2.46 10.94 6.34
CA ALA A 10 3.82 11.46 6.43
C ALA A 10 4.83 10.38 6.00
N PRO A 11 4.69 9.82 4.78
CA PRO A 11 5.62 8.83 4.30
C PRO A 11 6.97 9.49 4.01
N TRP A 12 8.07 8.77 4.23
CA TRP A 12 9.42 9.23 3.88
C TRP A 12 10.30 8.07 3.42
N LEU A 13 11.32 8.42 2.63
CA LEU A 13 12.35 7.51 2.13
C LEU A 13 13.73 8.12 2.37
N GLU A 14 14.66 7.30 2.84
CA GLU A 14 16.08 7.64 2.90
C GLU A 14 16.90 6.53 2.26
N THR A 15 18.10 6.88 1.79
CA THR A 15 18.99 5.94 1.11
C THR A 15 20.46 6.20 1.44
N THR A 16 21.27 5.16 1.29
CA THR A 16 22.73 5.23 1.31
C THR A 16 23.35 4.05 0.55
N THR A 17 24.61 4.19 0.16
CA THR A 17 25.43 3.06 -0.31
C THR A 17 26.29 2.56 0.84
N ILE A 18 26.24 1.26 1.10
CA ILE A 18 27.01 0.61 2.16
C ILE A 18 28.23 -0.07 1.54
N GLY A 19 29.42 0.22 2.06
CA GLY A 19 30.70 -0.29 1.53
C GLY A 19 31.13 -1.66 2.08
N SER A 20 30.51 -2.15 3.16
CA SER A 20 30.81 -3.45 3.77
C SER A 20 29.60 -4.03 4.51
N GLU A 21 29.56 -5.34 4.70
CA GLU A 21 28.47 -6.00 5.43
C GLU A 21 28.41 -5.56 6.90
N ASP A 22 29.56 -5.31 7.55
CA ASP A 22 29.62 -4.87 8.95
C ASP A 22 28.88 -3.55 9.18
N ALA A 23 28.93 -2.63 8.22
CA ALA A 23 28.25 -1.34 8.30
C ALA A 23 26.71 -1.45 8.27
N LEU A 24 26.14 -2.62 7.94
CA LEU A 24 24.70 -2.87 8.12
C LEU A 24 24.32 -2.96 9.60
N LEU A 25 25.23 -3.39 10.46
CA LEU A 25 24.98 -3.59 11.89
C LEU A 25 24.89 -2.26 12.65
N ASP A 26 25.43 -1.20 12.07
CA ASP A 26 25.41 0.16 12.64
C ASP A 26 24.12 0.93 12.31
N LEU A 27 23.23 0.38 11.48
CA LEU A 27 21.95 1.01 11.17
C LEU A 27 21.03 1.02 12.39
N ASP A 28 20.50 2.20 12.74
CA ASP A 28 19.52 2.33 13.83
C ASP A 28 18.12 1.85 13.38
N LEU A 29 17.95 0.52 13.38
CA LEU A 29 16.68 -0.11 13.03
C LEU A 29 15.58 0.13 14.08
N GLU A 30 15.94 0.49 15.31
CA GLU A 30 14.97 0.84 16.35
C GLU A 30 14.35 2.21 16.07
N ALA A 31 15.15 3.21 15.67
CA ALA A 31 14.67 4.50 15.18
C ALA A 31 13.74 4.31 13.97
N LEU A 32 14.17 3.51 12.98
CA LEU A 32 13.34 3.18 11.82
C LEU A 32 12.00 2.56 12.24
N GLY A 33 12.00 1.64 13.21
CA GLY A 33 10.79 1.01 13.75
C GLY A 33 9.81 1.99 14.42
N ARG A 34 10.32 3.10 14.96
CA ARG A 34 9.51 4.22 15.49
C ARG A 34 9.08 5.22 14.42
N GLY A 35 9.52 5.06 13.18
CA GLY A 35 9.29 6.01 12.09
C GLY A 35 10.21 7.24 12.14
N GLU A 36 11.31 7.14 12.88
CA GLU A 36 12.36 8.16 12.94
C GLU A 36 13.45 7.86 11.90
N SER A 37 14.16 8.90 11.48
CA SER A 37 15.29 8.78 10.57
C SER A 37 16.40 7.92 11.19
N PRO A 38 16.88 6.86 10.51
CA PRO A 38 18.09 6.15 10.89
C PRO A 38 19.38 6.91 10.56
N GLY A 39 19.30 8.19 10.14
CA GLY A 39 20.44 9.03 9.81
C GLY A 39 20.99 8.82 8.39
N LEU A 40 20.15 8.36 7.46
CA LEU A 40 20.51 8.20 6.05
C LEU A 40 20.17 9.46 5.25
N THR A 41 20.44 9.47 3.94
CA THR A 41 20.17 10.64 3.10
C THR A 41 18.71 10.63 2.62
N PRO A 42 17.90 11.66 2.91
CA PRO A 42 16.54 11.75 2.38
C PRO A 42 16.49 11.75 0.85
N THR A 43 15.46 11.13 0.29
CA THR A 43 15.20 11.12 -1.15
C THR A 43 13.70 11.16 -1.43
N ASP A 44 13.31 11.92 -2.45
CA ASP A 44 11.93 11.97 -2.96
C ASP A 44 11.70 10.99 -4.11
N GLU A 45 12.76 10.32 -4.60
CA GLU A 45 12.67 9.37 -5.70
C GLU A 45 12.02 8.05 -5.24
N PRO A 46 10.85 7.67 -5.78
CA PRO A 46 10.19 6.44 -5.35
C PRO A 46 10.97 5.21 -5.82
N VAL A 47 10.81 4.10 -5.10
CA VAL A 47 11.33 2.79 -5.52
C VAL A 47 10.19 1.82 -5.81
N PHE A 48 10.29 1.14 -6.95
CA PHE A 48 9.36 0.09 -7.38
C PHE A 48 9.96 -1.27 -7.04
N LEU A 49 9.40 -1.92 -6.03
CA LEU A 49 9.87 -3.19 -5.49
C LEU A 49 9.02 -4.34 -6.05
N VAL A 50 9.63 -5.22 -6.84
CA VAL A 50 8.95 -6.38 -7.43
C VAL A 50 9.35 -7.64 -6.70
N CYS A 51 8.36 -8.39 -6.20
CA CYS A 51 8.62 -9.68 -5.59
C CYS A 51 9.07 -10.69 -6.66
N THR A 52 10.29 -11.22 -6.54
CA THR A 52 10.81 -12.27 -7.43
C THR A 52 11.22 -13.55 -6.68
N HIS A 53 10.80 -13.66 -5.41
CA HIS A 53 11.14 -14.76 -4.54
C HIS A 53 10.47 -16.08 -4.95
N GLY A 54 11.27 -17.06 -5.39
CA GLY A 54 10.76 -18.34 -5.88
C GLY A 54 10.89 -19.53 -4.92
N ARG A 55 11.53 -19.37 -3.75
CA ARG A 55 11.74 -20.51 -2.84
C ARG A 55 10.44 -20.91 -2.16
N HIS A 56 9.66 -19.97 -1.65
CA HIS A 56 8.35 -20.25 -1.06
C HIS A 56 7.22 -20.17 -2.08
N ASP A 57 7.31 -19.23 -3.03
CA ASP A 57 6.18 -18.87 -3.89
C ASP A 57 6.59 -18.81 -5.35
N THR A 58 6.62 -19.97 -6.01
CA THR A 58 7.08 -20.12 -7.41
C THR A 58 6.41 -19.12 -8.35
N CYS A 59 5.12 -18.87 -8.15
CA CYS A 59 4.33 -17.88 -8.88
C CYS A 59 4.91 -16.45 -8.83
N CYS A 60 5.50 -16.02 -7.70
CA CYS A 60 6.16 -14.73 -7.60
C CYS A 60 7.44 -14.68 -8.45
N ALA A 61 8.22 -15.76 -8.51
CA ALA A 61 9.36 -15.81 -9.41
C ALA A 61 8.95 -15.88 -10.89
N GLU A 62 7.94 -16.68 -11.24
CA GLU A 62 7.50 -16.86 -12.62
C GLU A 62 6.87 -15.60 -13.21
N LEU A 63 6.00 -14.92 -12.45
CA LEU A 63 5.28 -13.74 -12.91
C LEU A 63 6.02 -12.44 -12.57
N GLY A 64 6.75 -12.39 -11.45
CA GLY A 64 7.44 -11.19 -10.99
C GLY A 64 8.72 -10.87 -11.75
N ARG A 65 9.53 -11.87 -12.14
CA ARG A 65 10.79 -11.61 -12.87
C ARG A 65 10.58 -10.92 -14.22
N PRO A 66 9.59 -11.30 -15.06
CA PRO A 66 9.28 -10.54 -16.27
C PRO A 66 8.91 -9.07 -15.98
N ALA A 67 8.09 -8.82 -14.95
CA ALA A 67 7.72 -7.47 -14.54
C ALA A 67 8.92 -6.65 -14.04
N ALA A 68 9.80 -7.26 -13.24
CA ALA A 68 11.03 -6.63 -12.76
C ALA A 68 11.97 -6.28 -13.92
N ALA A 69 12.15 -7.19 -14.88
CA ALA A 69 12.99 -6.95 -16.06
C ALA A 69 12.44 -5.80 -16.93
N ALA A 70 11.13 -5.76 -17.16
CA ALA A 70 10.50 -4.68 -17.91
C ALA A 70 10.63 -3.32 -17.20
N LEU A 71 10.50 -3.28 -15.87
CA LEU A 71 10.75 -2.09 -15.07
C LEU A 71 12.21 -1.65 -15.14
N ALA A 72 13.16 -2.57 -14.95
CA ALA A 72 14.59 -2.25 -15.01
C ALA A 72 15.02 -1.72 -16.39
N ALA A 73 14.38 -2.20 -17.47
CA ALA A 73 14.66 -1.71 -18.82
C ALA A 73 14.12 -0.29 -19.08
N SER A 74 13.06 0.14 -18.38
CA SER A 74 12.39 1.43 -18.60
C SER A 74 12.73 2.49 -17.53
N HIS A 75 12.96 2.06 -16.29
CA HIS A 75 13.18 2.90 -15.10
C HIS A 75 14.31 2.31 -14.23
N PRO A 76 15.55 2.21 -14.75
CA PRO A 76 16.65 1.48 -14.10
C PRO A 76 17.02 2.01 -12.70
N GLU A 77 16.89 3.32 -12.47
CA GLU A 77 17.20 3.97 -11.18
C GLU A 77 16.18 3.61 -10.09
N HIS A 78 14.97 3.19 -10.46
CA HIS A 78 13.85 2.99 -9.53
C HIS A 78 13.48 1.52 -9.30
N ALA A 79 13.91 0.61 -10.18
CA ALA A 79 13.44 -0.76 -10.21
C ALA A 79 14.30 -1.69 -9.33
N TRP A 80 13.66 -2.40 -8.41
CA TRP A 80 14.34 -3.33 -7.50
C TRP A 80 13.60 -4.66 -7.43
N GLU A 81 14.37 -5.75 -7.43
CA GLU A 81 13.88 -7.07 -7.03
C GLU A 81 13.93 -7.21 -5.51
N VAL A 82 12.89 -7.79 -4.91
CA VAL A 82 12.80 -7.99 -3.46
C VAL A 82 12.39 -9.41 -3.09
N SER A 83 12.65 -9.77 -1.83
CA SER A 83 12.12 -10.98 -1.21
C SER A 83 10.59 -10.92 -1.08
N HIS A 84 10.00 -11.98 -0.53
CA HIS A 84 8.55 -12.10 -0.45
C HIS A 84 7.90 -10.96 0.37
N ILE A 85 6.96 -10.25 -0.26
CA ILE A 85 6.20 -9.12 0.33
C ILE A 85 4.72 -9.44 0.57
N GLY A 86 4.31 -10.71 0.48
CA GLY A 86 2.93 -11.13 0.72
C GLY A 86 2.00 -11.05 -0.49
N GLY A 87 1.00 -11.92 -0.50
CA GLY A 87 -0.10 -11.90 -1.46
C GLY A 87 0.18 -12.67 -2.75
N ASP A 88 0.71 -13.89 -2.67
CA ASP A 88 1.06 -14.74 -3.83
C ASP A 88 -0.09 -14.93 -4.82
N ARG A 89 -1.32 -15.02 -4.32
CA ARG A 89 -2.53 -15.08 -5.16
C ARG A 89 -2.73 -13.86 -6.07
N PHE A 90 -1.96 -12.80 -5.86
CA PHE A 90 -1.92 -11.57 -6.64
C PHE A 90 -0.62 -11.40 -7.43
N ALA A 91 0.23 -12.43 -7.54
CA ALA A 91 1.46 -12.33 -8.32
C ALA A 91 1.15 -11.90 -9.78
N ALA A 92 1.95 -11.04 -10.40
CA ALA A 92 3.11 -10.36 -9.84
C ALA A 92 2.73 -9.23 -8.85
N ASN A 93 3.45 -9.19 -7.73
CA ASN A 93 3.26 -8.18 -6.68
C ASN A 93 4.31 -7.09 -6.78
N LEU A 94 3.86 -5.84 -6.67
CA LEU A 94 4.71 -4.66 -6.70
C LEU A 94 4.37 -3.77 -5.49
N LEU A 95 5.40 -3.30 -4.78
CA LEU A 95 5.30 -2.33 -3.69
C LEU A 95 6.00 -1.04 -4.10
N VAL A 96 5.33 0.10 -3.95
CA VAL A 96 5.93 1.42 -4.16
C VAL A 96 6.19 2.11 -2.83
N LEU A 97 7.43 2.50 -2.59
CA LEU A 97 7.85 3.29 -1.44
C LEU A 97 8.17 4.74 -1.87
N PRO A 98 7.97 5.73 -0.99
CA PRO A 98 7.61 5.59 0.42
C PRO A 98 6.11 5.41 0.71
N HIS A 99 5.23 5.59 -0.27
CA HIS A 99 3.78 5.63 -0.09
C HIS A 99 3.13 4.31 0.39
N GLY A 100 3.88 3.20 0.40
CA GLY A 100 3.41 1.90 0.87
C GLY A 100 2.32 1.30 -0.01
N LEU A 101 2.32 1.60 -1.31
CA LEU A 101 1.26 1.19 -2.24
C LEU A 101 1.52 -0.22 -2.76
N TYR A 102 0.60 -1.14 -2.48
CA TYR A 102 0.64 -2.49 -3.02
C TYR A 102 -0.18 -2.58 -4.30
N TYR A 103 0.42 -3.17 -5.32
CA TYR A 103 -0.21 -3.55 -6.57
C TYR A 103 -0.10 -5.05 -6.78
N GLY A 104 -1.11 -5.63 -7.41
CA GLY A 104 -1.14 -7.05 -7.77
C GLY A 104 -1.49 -7.25 -9.23
N ARG A 105 -1.15 -8.42 -9.76
CA ARG A 105 -1.41 -8.83 -11.16
C ARG A 105 -0.77 -7.84 -12.14
N VAL A 106 0.41 -7.34 -11.82
CA VAL A 106 1.15 -6.39 -12.65
C VAL A 106 1.95 -7.16 -13.70
N GLY A 107 1.44 -7.24 -14.93
CA GLY A 107 2.15 -7.87 -16.04
C GLY A 107 3.43 -7.13 -16.42
N ASP A 108 4.27 -7.77 -17.23
CA ASP A 108 5.48 -7.18 -17.82
C ASP A 108 5.19 -5.95 -18.69
N LEU A 109 4.11 -5.96 -19.45
CA LEU A 109 3.65 -4.80 -20.23
C LEU A 109 3.05 -3.69 -19.35
N ASP A 110 2.51 -4.05 -18.19
CA ASP A 110 1.83 -3.11 -17.29
C ASP A 110 2.82 -2.39 -16.37
N ALA A 111 3.91 -3.05 -15.97
CA ALA A 111 4.82 -2.53 -14.96
C ALA A 111 5.45 -1.18 -15.36
N PRO A 112 5.96 -0.98 -16.60
CA PRO A 112 6.46 0.32 -17.06
C PRO A 112 5.37 1.41 -17.08
N LEU A 113 4.14 1.05 -17.46
CA LEU A 113 3.02 1.99 -17.51
C LEU A 113 2.60 2.42 -16.11
N LEU A 114 2.59 1.48 -15.15
CA LEU A 114 2.33 1.76 -13.75
C LEU A 114 3.37 2.72 -13.18
N ALA A 115 4.66 2.48 -13.45
CA ALA A 115 5.73 3.35 -13.00
C ALA A 115 5.62 4.77 -13.58
N ALA A 116 5.41 4.88 -14.90
CA ALA A 116 5.22 6.18 -15.55
C ALA A 116 4.03 6.95 -14.97
N ARG A 117 2.89 6.29 -14.73
CA ARG A 117 1.72 6.92 -14.09
C ARG A 117 2.01 7.35 -12.66
N HIS A 118 2.73 6.53 -11.89
CA HIS A 118 3.08 6.86 -10.51
C HIS A 118 3.99 8.08 -10.43
N LEU A 119 4.99 8.15 -11.32
CA LEU A 119 5.89 9.31 -11.42
C LEU A 119 5.16 10.60 -11.83
N ASP A 120 4.07 10.48 -12.59
CA ASP A 120 3.14 11.59 -12.90
C ASP A 120 2.18 11.91 -11.73
N GLY A 121 2.32 11.23 -10.58
CA GLY A 121 1.51 11.43 -9.39
C GLY A 121 0.17 10.70 -9.40
N HIS A 122 -0.04 9.76 -10.33
CA HIS A 122 -1.30 9.04 -10.53
C HIS A 122 -1.22 7.55 -10.17
N LEU A 123 -2.29 7.03 -9.58
CA LEU A 123 -2.45 5.63 -9.20
C LEU A 123 -3.15 4.83 -10.32
N ASP A 124 -2.72 3.58 -10.52
CA ASP A 124 -3.48 2.57 -11.27
C ASP A 124 -4.51 1.89 -10.35
N LEU A 125 -5.76 2.37 -10.37
CA LEU A 125 -6.83 1.86 -9.50
C LEU A 125 -7.31 0.45 -9.87
N ASP A 126 -6.98 -0.08 -11.04
CA ASP A 126 -7.38 -1.44 -11.45
C ASP A 126 -6.47 -2.51 -10.85
N ARG A 127 -5.22 -2.14 -10.53
CA ARG A 127 -4.23 -3.03 -9.91
C ARG A 127 -3.94 -2.70 -8.45
N LEU A 128 -4.34 -1.52 -7.99
CA LEU A 128 -4.11 -1.07 -6.61
C LEU A 128 -4.85 -1.97 -5.62
N ARG A 129 -4.08 -2.62 -4.74
CA ARG A 129 -4.58 -3.39 -3.60
C ARG A 129 -4.81 -2.48 -2.38
N GLY A 130 -4.00 -1.44 -2.25
CA GLY A 130 -4.12 -0.41 -1.21
C GLY A 130 -2.81 -0.04 -0.53
N ARG A 131 -2.90 0.82 0.49
CA ARG A 131 -1.76 1.28 1.29
C ARG A 131 -1.49 0.38 2.48
N SER A 132 -0.23 0.03 2.70
CA SER A 132 0.23 -0.83 3.80
C SER A 132 -0.13 -0.28 5.19
N GLY A 133 -0.14 1.04 5.35
CA GLY A 133 -0.52 1.70 6.59
C GLY A 133 -2.02 1.67 6.92
N TYR A 134 -2.86 1.12 6.05
CA TYR A 134 -4.31 0.98 6.27
C TYR A 134 -4.73 -0.47 6.53
N PRO A 135 -5.72 -0.72 7.39
CA PRO A 135 -6.41 -2.01 7.43
C PRO A 135 -7.05 -2.34 6.09
N PHE A 136 -7.14 -3.62 5.71
CA PHE A 136 -7.71 -4.05 4.42
C PHE A 136 -9.11 -3.45 4.09
N PRO A 137 -10.08 -3.36 5.04
CA PRO A 137 -11.35 -2.69 4.75
C PRO A 137 -11.19 -1.21 4.36
N VAL A 138 -10.23 -0.50 4.95
CA VAL A 138 -9.95 0.91 4.64
C VAL A 138 -9.23 1.05 3.30
N GLN A 139 -8.35 0.12 2.95
CA GLN A 139 -7.76 0.05 1.61
C GLN A 139 -8.85 -0.08 0.53
N VAL A 140 -9.81 -1.00 0.74
CA VAL A 140 -10.96 -1.19 -0.15
C VAL A 140 -11.84 0.05 -0.20
N ALA A 141 -12.07 0.70 0.95
CA ALA A 141 -12.82 1.95 1.04
C ALA A 141 -12.14 3.09 0.26
N GLU A 142 -10.82 3.25 0.37
CA GLU A 142 -10.05 4.27 -0.36
C GLU A 142 -10.19 4.07 -1.87
N VAL A 143 -9.99 2.83 -2.37
CA VAL A 143 -10.13 2.52 -3.80
C VAL A 143 -11.55 2.81 -4.29
N ALA A 144 -12.57 2.45 -3.50
CA ALA A 144 -13.97 2.70 -3.84
C ALA A 144 -14.30 4.21 -3.89
N VAL A 145 -13.80 4.99 -2.93
CA VAL A 145 -13.94 6.45 -2.90
C VAL A 145 -13.25 7.09 -4.09
N ARG A 146 -12.01 6.69 -4.39
CA ARG A 146 -11.26 7.17 -5.57
C ARG A 146 -12.03 6.92 -6.86
N ARG A 147 -12.57 5.71 -7.04
CA ARG A 147 -13.41 5.38 -8.21
C ARG A 147 -14.69 6.21 -8.26
N ALA A 148 -15.40 6.38 -7.15
CA ALA A 148 -16.62 7.18 -7.10
C ALA A 148 -16.37 8.68 -7.38
N ALA A 149 -15.22 9.20 -6.98
CA ALA A 149 -14.82 10.59 -7.22
C ALA A 149 -14.12 10.81 -8.57
N GLY A 150 -13.73 9.75 -9.28
CA GLY A 150 -12.88 9.85 -10.47
C GLY A 150 -11.46 10.35 -10.17
N GLU A 151 -10.97 10.16 -8.94
CA GLU A 151 -9.71 10.71 -8.46
C GLU A 151 -8.60 9.66 -8.48
N THR A 152 -7.55 9.93 -9.25
CA THR A 152 -6.39 9.03 -9.40
C THR A 152 -5.12 9.60 -8.80
N ARG A 153 -5.05 10.88 -8.46
CA ARG A 153 -3.85 11.50 -7.89
C ARG A 153 -3.57 10.93 -6.50
N ASP A 154 -2.34 10.54 -6.23
CA ASP A 154 -1.93 9.93 -4.95
C ASP A 154 -2.30 10.84 -3.77
N ALA A 155 -1.83 12.09 -3.82
CA ALA A 155 -1.95 13.10 -2.78
C ALA A 155 -3.38 13.67 -2.59
N ALA A 156 -4.33 13.35 -3.48
CA ALA A 156 -5.65 13.97 -3.49
C ALA A 156 -6.65 13.31 -2.52
N VAL A 157 -6.36 12.12 -1.99
CA VAL A 157 -7.24 11.40 -1.06
C VAL A 157 -6.53 11.12 0.24
N ARG A 158 -7.10 11.60 1.34
CA ARG A 158 -6.55 11.44 2.69
C ARG A 158 -7.61 10.91 3.64
N LEU A 159 -7.28 9.85 4.38
CA LEU A 159 -8.14 9.35 5.45
C LEU A 159 -8.25 10.41 6.57
N LEU A 160 -9.48 10.76 6.92
CA LEU A 160 -9.79 11.65 8.04
C LEU A 160 -9.99 10.88 9.34
N TRP A 161 -10.81 9.82 9.28
CA TRP A 161 -11.04 8.91 10.40
C TRP A 161 -11.54 7.57 9.90
N GLN A 162 -11.36 6.55 10.73
CA GLN A 162 -12.00 5.26 10.58
C GLN A 162 -12.55 4.77 11.93
N ARG A 163 -13.57 3.93 11.88
CA ARG A 163 -14.03 3.16 13.04
C ARG A 163 -14.56 1.81 12.57
N ARG A 164 -14.54 0.83 13.48
CA ARG A 164 -15.09 -0.50 13.26
C ARG A 164 -16.29 -0.70 14.18
N GLU A 165 -17.38 -1.20 13.61
CA GLU A 165 -18.60 -1.64 14.29
C GLU A 165 -18.84 -3.09 13.83
N ASP A 166 -18.61 -4.06 14.72
CA ASP A 166 -18.65 -5.50 14.41
C ASP A 166 -17.79 -5.88 13.17
N ASP A 167 -18.43 -6.39 12.12
CA ASP A 167 -17.83 -6.77 10.84
C ASP A 167 -17.83 -5.64 9.80
N GLU A 168 -18.20 -4.42 10.19
CA GLU A 168 -18.30 -3.26 9.29
C GLU A 168 -17.32 -2.15 9.66
N TRP A 169 -16.67 -1.59 8.64
CA TRP A 169 -15.75 -0.46 8.75
C TRP A 169 -16.39 0.76 8.13
N HIS A 170 -16.33 1.85 8.88
CA HIS A 170 -16.75 3.17 8.43
C HIS A 170 -15.50 4.02 8.30
N ALA A 171 -15.27 4.59 7.14
CA ALA A 171 -14.14 5.47 6.88
C ALA A 171 -14.62 6.76 6.22
N SER A 172 -13.99 7.86 6.60
CA SER A 172 -14.20 9.17 6.00
C SER A 172 -12.90 9.65 5.38
N PHE A 173 -12.99 10.16 4.17
CA PHE A 173 -11.88 10.64 3.38
C PHE A 173 -12.12 12.08 2.97
N ASP A 174 -11.06 12.86 2.96
CA ASP A 174 -10.97 14.13 2.27
C ASP A 174 -10.48 13.84 0.85
N VAL A 175 -11.25 14.27 -0.16
CA VAL A 175 -10.96 14.10 -1.58
C VAL A 175 -10.93 15.50 -2.20
N SER A 176 -9.73 16.06 -2.32
CA SER A 176 -9.52 17.44 -2.80
C SER A 176 -10.45 18.47 -2.13
N GLY A 177 -10.64 18.40 -0.81
CA GLY A 177 -11.50 19.31 -0.05
C GLY A 177 -12.97 18.88 0.08
N SER A 178 -13.38 17.81 -0.60
CA SER A 178 -14.73 17.23 -0.48
C SER A 178 -14.70 15.99 0.41
N THR A 179 -15.63 15.90 1.36
CA THR A 179 -15.70 14.74 2.26
C THR A 179 -16.47 13.59 1.61
N TYR A 180 -15.87 12.40 1.60
CA TYR A 180 -16.51 11.15 1.21
C TYR A 180 -16.56 10.19 2.40
N ALA A 181 -17.68 9.51 2.57
CA ALA A 181 -17.83 8.42 3.53
C ALA A 181 -17.99 7.10 2.79
N ALA A 182 -17.34 6.06 3.28
CA ALA A 182 -17.47 4.71 2.77
C ALA A 182 -17.72 3.71 3.92
N ARG A 183 -18.54 2.71 3.63
CA ARG A 183 -18.83 1.57 4.51
C ARG A 183 -18.39 0.29 3.82
N VAL A 184 -17.56 -0.49 4.50
CA VAL A 184 -17.05 -1.77 4.00
C VAL A 184 -17.33 -2.87 5.00
N ARG A 185 -18.03 -3.92 4.55
CA ARG A 185 -18.31 -5.10 5.36
C ARG A 185 -17.29 -6.19 5.08
N ARG A 186 -16.69 -6.72 6.14
CA ARG A 186 -15.85 -7.91 6.07
C ARG A 186 -16.73 -9.14 6.06
N GLY A 187 -16.43 -10.07 5.15
CA GLY A 187 -17.03 -11.39 5.11
C GLY A 187 -15.97 -12.48 5.06
N THR A 188 -16.47 -13.71 4.96
CA THR A 188 -15.66 -14.88 4.66
C THR A 188 -16.11 -15.46 3.32
N GLY A 189 -15.21 -15.46 2.34
CA GLY A 189 -15.43 -16.00 1.02
C GLY A 189 -15.13 -17.49 0.92
N ALA A 190 -14.98 -17.95 -0.32
CA ALA A 190 -14.58 -19.31 -0.62
C ALA A 190 -13.24 -19.66 0.05
N ARG A 191 -13.04 -20.97 0.23
CA ARG A 191 -11.75 -21.47 0.70
C ARG A 191 -10.86 -21.66 -0.52
N GLU A 192 -9.65 -21.09 -0.45
CA GLU A 192 -8.69 -21.16 -1.55
C GLU A 192 -7.28 -21.40 -1.01
N GLN A 193 -6.41 -21.87 -1.90
CA GLN A 193 -4.96 -21.88 -1.68
C GLN A 193 -4.42 -20.46 -1.84
N LEU A 194 -4.09 -19.83 -0.71
CA LEU A 194 -3.66 -18.42 -0.68
C LEU A 194 -2.18 -18.23 -1.04
N THR A 195 -1.39 -19.31 -0.96
CA THR A 195 0.04 -19.33 -1.27
C THR A 195 0.33 -20.50 -2.21
N CYS A 196 1.41 -20.40 -2.97
CA CYS A 196 1.74 -21.39 -4.00
C CYS A 196 2.22 -22.73 -3.42
N ARG A 197 2.44 -22.80 -2.09
CA ARG A 197 2.73 -24.03 -1.33
C ARG A 197 1.60 -24.46 -0.39
N ALA A 198 0.43 -23.81 -0.43
CA ALA A 198 -0.66 -24.14 0.46
C ALA A 198 -1.15 -25.58 0.20
N VAL A 199 -1.02 -26.44 1.22
CA VAL A 199 -1.52 -27.83 1.18
C VAL A 199 -2.99 -27.95 1.59
N ARG A 200 -3.60 -26.85 2.01
CA ARG A 200 -5.00 -26.77 2.42
C ARG A 200 -5.61 -25.45 1.99
N ASP A 201 -6.91 -25.48 1.75
CA ASP A 201 -7.67 -24.27 1.48
C ASP A 201 -7.91 -23.51 2.78
N ASN A 202 -7.72 -22.19 2.74
CA ASN A 202 -7.97 -21.29 3.86
C ASN A 202 -9.12 -20.35 3.49
N PRO A 203 -9.96 -19.96 4.47
CA PRO A 203 -11.03 -18.99 4.22
C PRO A 203 -10.43 -17.68 3.70
N VAL A 204 -10.87 -17.23 2.53
CA VAL A 204 -10.47 -15.95 1.94
C VAL A 204 -11.29 -14.84 2.61
N PRO A 205 -10.69 -13.84 3.27
CA PRO A 205 -11.46 -12.67 3.71
C PRO A 205 -12.00 -11.93 2.49
N THR A 206 -13.29 -11.58 2.52
CA THR A 206 -13.93 -10.72 1.52
C THR A 206 -14.23 -9.36 2.12
N TYR A 207 -14.28 -8.35 1.24
CA TYR A 207 -14.57 -6.97 1.61
C TYR A 207 -15.59 -6.43 0.62
N GLU A 208 -16.81 -6.24 1.08
CA GLU A 208 -17.91 -5.71 0.30
C GLU A 208 -18.04 -4.21 0.56
N VAL A 209 -18.00 -3.38 -0.48
CA VAL A 209 -18.33 -1.97 -0.37
C VAL A 209 -19.85 -1.85 -0.27
N VAL A 210 -20.34 -1.57 0.93
CA VAL A 210 -21.78 -1.45 1.22
C VAL A 210 -22.31 -0.10 0.75
N GLU A 211 -21.49 0.95 0.88
CA GLU A 211 -21.88 2.31 0.53
C GLU A 211 -20.65 3.17 0.25
N VAL A 212 -20.78 4.07 -0.73
CA VAL A 212 -19.92 5.25 -0.89
C VAL A 212 -20.82 6.45 -1.11
N ARG A 213 -20.63 7.51 -0.33
CA ARG A 213 -21.37 8.76 -0.48
C ARG A 213 -20.46 9.96 -0.35
N SER A 214 -20.64 10.96 -1.19
CA SER A 214 -20.12 12.30 -0.95
C SER A 214 -21.02 13.01 0.07
N ALA A 215 -20.43 13.65 1.08
CA ALA A 215 -21.17 14.64 1.85
C ALA A 215 -21.44 15.82 0.90
N SER A 216 -22.71 16.13 0.65
CA SER A 216 -23.06 17.42 0.05
C SER A 216 -22.51 18.51 0.98
N SER A 217 -21.92 19.55 0.40
CA SER A 217 -21.32 20.68 1.12
C SER A 217 -22.34 21.29 2.11
N GLY A 218 -22.30 20.84 3.37
CA GLY A 218 -23.31 21.14 4.37
C GLY A 218 -22.90 20.69 5.76
N ALA A 219 -22.19 21.60 6.46
CA ALA A 219 -21.73 21.57 7.85
C ALA A 219 -20.66 20.53 8.24
N PRO A 220 -19.61 20.94 9.00
CA PRO A 220 -18.59 20.02 9.46
C PRO A 220 -19.19 19.00 10.43
N ALA A 221 -19.01 17.71 10.13
CA ALA A 221 -19.23 16.65 11.10
C ALA A 221 -18.26 16.89 12.27
N SER A 222 -18.81 17.30 13.41
CA SER A 222 -18.06 17.46 14.65
C SER A 222 -17.33 16.15 14.98
N ALA A 223 -16.01 16.21 15.09
CA ALA A 223 -15.21 15.11 15.60
C ALA A 223 -15.75 14.69 16.99
N PRO A 224 -15.86 13.38 17.29
CA PRO A 224 -16.19 12.94 18.64
C PRO A 224 -15.09 13.40 19.62
N PRO A 225 -15.45 13.74 20.88
CA PRO A 225 -14.47 14.20 21.86
C PRO A 225 -13.44 13.11 22.17
N SER A 226 -12.17 13.52 22.25
CA SER A 226 -11.06 12.65 22.65
C SER A 226 -11.34 11.96 23.99
N PRO A 227 -10.95 10.68 24.17
CA PRO A 227 -11.05 10.02 25.47
C PRO A 227 -10.15 10.75 26.47
N ALA A 228 -10.75 11.14 27.60
CA ALA A 228 -10.06 11.82 28.69
C ALA A 228 -8.86 10.98 29.18
N SER A 229 -7.69 11.61 29.28
CA SER A 229 -6.50 11.00 29.88
C SER A 229 -6.80 10.55 31.32
N PRO A 230 -6.42 9.32 31.72
CA PRO A 230 -6.49 8.93 33.11
C PRO A 230 -5.45 9.76 33.88
N ARG A 231 -5.91 10.49 34.90
CA ARG A 231 -5.03 11.12 35.88
C ARG A 231 -4.28 10.02 36.63
N GLY A 232 -2.95 10.07 36.57
CA GLY A 232 -2.02 9.41 37.47
C GLY A 232 -0.98 10.44 37.88
#